data_AF-A0A536JHU9-F1
#
_entry.id   AF-A0A536JHU9-F1
#
_cell.length_a   1.000
_cell.length_b   1.000
_cell.length_c   1.000
_cell.angle_alpha   90.00
_cell.angle_beta   90.00
_cell.angle_gamma   90.00
#
_symmetry.space_group_name_H-M   'P 1'
#
loop_
_entity.id
_entity.type
_entity.pdbx_description
1 polymer ?
#
loop_
_entity_poly.entity_id
_entity_poly.type
_entity_poly.pdbx_seq_one_letter_code
_entity_poly.pdbx_strand_id
1 'polypeptide(L)'
;MLRTVARVEERPWLLLGLVFFVTCFFGFLVQAAGSAWLRWHDDPIASTYRTTLSYTSALIGDAILIPLVNVFIVGQLLAWRRRPRTAEVAGAFLASALITVFLHLYQAANALLNWTMMQPYRWTGIGYEHALFMWAEIGLVLFFWGQVALVAKETPRAILSHRILLVALCGLAFLRLVFTDYGYF
;
A
#
# COMPACT_ATOMS: atom_id res chain seq x y z
N MET A 1 11.79 -15.92 -22.26
CA MET A 1 12.15 -14.70 -23.02
C MET A 1 11.20 -13.59 -22.64
N LEU A 2 11.62 -12.78 -21.66
CA LEU A 2 10.97 -11.54 -21.29
C LEU A 2 10.96 -10.57 -22.49
N ARG A 3 9.78 -10.05 -22.83
CA ARG A 3 9.64 -9.04 -23.89
C ARG A 3 10.04 -7.68 -23.29
N THR A 4 11.23 -7.20 -23.63
CA THR A 4 11.69 -5.84 -23.30
C THR A 4 11.05 -4.82 -24.23
N VAL A 5 10.62 -3.68 -23.67
CA VAL A 5 10.04 -2.57 -24.45
C VAL A 5 11.14 -1.60 -24.86
N ALA A 6 11.19 -1.26 -26.16
CA ALA A 6 12.17 -0.33 -26.73
C ALA A 6 11.81 1.16 -26.57
N ARG A 7 10.58 1.51 -26.16
CA ARG A 7 10.20 2.90 -25.86
C ARG A 7 10.52 3.23 -24.41
N VAL A 8 11.41 4.19 -24.24
CA VAL A 8 11.87 4.73 -22.96
C VAL A 8 10.82 5.72 -22.46
N GLU A 9 10.37 5.57 -21.22
CA GLU A 9 9.81 6.68 -20.46
C GLU A 9 10.91 7.76 -20.39
N GLU A 10 10.79 8.85 -21.14
CA GLU A 10 11.87 9.85 -21.30
C GLU A 10 12.23 10.54 -19.98
N ARG A 11 11.34 10.48 -18.98
CA ARG A 11 11.47 11.16 -17.68
C ARG A 11 11.01 10.24 -16.54
N PRO A 12 11.75 9.18 -16.20
CA PRO A 12 11.35 8.22 -15.16
C PRO A 12 11.14 8.90 -13.80
N TRP A 13 11.86 9.98 -13.52
CA TRP A 13 11.72 10.76 -12.29
C TRP A 13 10.33 11.42 -12.12
N LEU A 14 9.65 11.80 -13.22
CA LEU A 14 8.29 12.34 -13.15
C LEU A 14 7.30 11.27 -12.69
N LEU A 15 7.41 10.07 -13.27
CA LEU A 15 6.58 8.93 -12.86
C LEU A 15 6.83 8.55 -11.39
N LEU A 16 8.09 8.48 -10.98
CA LEU A 16 8.43 8.18 -9.57
C LEU A 16 7.93 9.25 -8.62
N GLY A 17 8.07 10.54 -8.98
CA GLY A 17 7.50 11.64 -8.20
C GLY A 17 5.98 11.55 -8.11
N LEU A 18 5.30 11.28 -9.23
CA LEU A 18 3.85 11.11 -9.25
C LEU A 18 3.40 9.95 -8.35
N VAL A 19 4.06 8.79 -8.44
CA VAL A 19 3.78 7.63 -7.59
C VAL A 19 3.92 8.00 -6.11
N PHE A 20 4.99 8.70 -5.74
CA PHE A 20 5.19 9.17 -4.36
C PHE A 20 4.04 10.07 -3.90
N PHE A 21 3.73 11.13 -4.65
CA PHE A 21 2.70 12.11 -4.27
C PHE A 21 1.29 11.51 -4.24
N VAL A 22 0.94 10.66 -5.20
CA VAL A 22 -0.35 9.97 -5.22
C VAL A 22 -0.48 9.04 -4.02
N THR A 23 0.58 8.29 -3.71
CA THR A 23 0.58 7.39 -2.53
C THR A 23 0.45 8.20 -1.23
N CYS A 24 1.19 9.30 -1.06
CA CYS A 24 1.05 10.18 0.10
C CYS A 24 -0.36 10.78 0.21
N PHE A 25 -0.94 11.17 -0.93
CA PHE A 25 -2.26 11.80 -0.95
C PHE A 25 -3.35 10.86 -0.44
N PHE A 26 -3.47 9.67 -1.04
CA PHE A 26 -4.50 8.70 -0.66
C PHE A 26 -4.14 7.97 0.64
N GLY A 27 -2.89 7.56 0.82
CA GLY A 27 -2.46 6.82 2.00
C GLY A 27 -2.52 7.66 3.27
N PHE A 28 -2.18 8.96 3.21
CA PHE A 28 -2.04 9.78 4.40
C PHE A 28 -2.88 11.06 4.40
N LEU A 29 -2.81 11.90 3.36
CA LEU A 29 -3.40 13.23 3.43
C LEU A 29 -4.93 13.22 3.53
N VAL A 30 -5.61 12.35 2.78
CA VAL A 30 -7.07 12.20 2.87
C VAL A 30 -7.48 11.80 4.29
N GLN A 31 -6.77 10.84 4.87
CA GLN A 31 -6.99 10.33 6.21
C GLN A 31 -6.67 11.36 7.30
N ALA A 32 -5.53 12.04 7.19
CA ALA A 32 -5.11 13.08 8.12
C ALA A 32 -6.09 14.27 8.08
N ALA A 33 -6.52 14.69 6.88
CA ALA A 33 -7.49 15.76 6.72
C ALA A 33 -8.86 15.38 7.29
N GLY A 34 -9.34 14.15 7.06
CA GLY A 34 -10.56 13.65 7.69
C GLY A 34 -10.48 13.65 9.22
N SER A 35 -9.36 13.19 9.77
CA SER A 35 -9.13 13.17 11.22
C SER A 35 -9.09 14.60 11.80
N ALA A 36 -8.40 15.53 11.14
CA ALA A 36 -8.33 16.92 11.55
C ALA A 36 -9.70 17.62 11.45
N TRP A 37 -10.47 17.34 10.39
CA TRP A 37 -11.79 17.90 10.18
C TRP A 37 -12.77 17.47 11.28
N LEU A 38 -12.78 16.19 11.66
CA LEU A 38 -13.62 15.70 12.76
C LEU A 38 -13.26 16.36 14.09
N ARG A 39 -11.96 16.53 14.37
CA ARG A 39 -11.49 17.23 15.58
C ARG A 39 -11.87 18.70 15.58
N TRP A 40 -11.78 19.36 14.43
CA TRP A 40 -12.14 20.78 14.30
C TRP A 40 -13.63 21.03 14.58
N HIS A 41 -14.49 20.06 14.30
CA HIS A 41 -15.94 20.14 14.52
C HIS A 41 -16.41 19.49 15.82
N ASP A 42 -15.47 19.11 16.71
CA ASP A 42 -15.76 18.40 17.97
C ASP A 42 -16.66 17.16 17.77
N ASP A 43 -16.48 16.46 16.66
CA ASP A 43 -17.30 15.29 16.33
C ASP A 43 -17.02 14.15 17.32
N PRO A 44 -18.05 13.52 17.93
CA PRO A 44 -17.88 12.42 18.88
C PRO A 44 -17.05 11.24 18.35
N ILE A 45 -16.95 11.07 17.03
CA ILE A 45 -16.10 10.05 16.41
C ILE A 45 -14.63 10.26 16.76
N ALA A 46 -14.16 11.52 16.76
CA ALA A 46 -12.75 11.83 17.02
C ALA A 46 -12.34 11.64 18.48
N SER A 47 -13.29 11.70 19.41
CA SER A 47 -13.06 11.48 20.85
C SER A 47 -13.31 10.03 21.28
N THR A 48 -14.18 9.30 20.56
CA THR A 48 -14.60 7.94 20.91
C THR A 48 -13.75 6.86 20.22
N TYR A 49 -13.26 7.11 19.01
CA TYR A 49 -12.51 6.13 18.22
C TYR A 49 -11.09 6.61 17.94
N ARG A 50 -10.14 5.66 17.88
CA ARG A 50 -8.79 5.94 17.37
C ARG A 50 -8.87 6.33 15.90
N THR A 51 -8.34 7.51 15.58
CA THR A 51 -8.23 8.06 14.22
C THR A 51 -6.83 7.87 13.65
N THR A 52 -6.62 8.06 12.35
CA THR A 52 -5.30 7.91 11.68
C THR A 52 -4.16 8.63 12.41
N LEU A 53 -4.37 9.86 12.90
CA LEU A 53 -3.34 10.61 13.62
C LEU A 53 -2.97 10.01 15.00
N SER A 54 -3.65 8.96 15.44
CA SER A 54 -3.40 8.23 16.68
C SER A 54 -2.57 6.95 16.48
N TYR A 55 -2.16 6.64 15.24
CA TYR A 55 -1.41 5.44 14.88
C TYR A 55 -0.02 5.79 14.37
N THR A 56 1.02 5.22 14.97
CA THR A 56 2.39 5.42 14.51
C THR A 56 2.61 4.78 13.15
N SER A 57 1.98 3.62 12.92
CA SER A 57 1.93 2.95 11.62
C SER A 57 1.29 3.83 10.55
N ALA A 58 0.31 4.66 10.87
CA ALA A 58 -0.26 5.59 9.89
C ALA A 58 0.66 6.79 9.61
N LEU A 59 1.21 7.40 10.67
CA LEU A 59 2.11 8.56 10.54
C LEU A 59 3.41 8.22 9.82
N ILE A 60 4.01 7.06 10.10
CA ILE A 60 5.29 6.66 9.51
C ILE A 60 5.06 5.73 8.32
N GLY A 61 4.15 4.78 8.43
CA GLY A 61 3.86 3.84 7.35
C GLY A 61 3.24 4.52 6.16
N ASP A 62 2.05 5.10 6.33
CA ASP A 62 1.27 5.62 5.20
C ASP A 62 1.87 6.92 4.65
N ALA A 63 2.44 7.77 5.50
CA ALA A 63 3.03 9.04 5.04
C ALA A 63 4.44 8.90 4.45
N ILE A 64 5.20 7.87 4.84
CA ILE A 64 6.62 7.75 4.48
C ILE A 64 6.96 6.39 3.87
N LEU A 65 6.74 5.29 4.60
CA LEU A 65 7.22 3.97 4.17
C LEU A 65 6.53 3.48 2.90
N ILE A 66 5.20 3.53 2.81
CA ILE A 66 4.45 3.06 1.65
C ILE A 66 4.80 3.90 0.40
N PRO A 67 4.78 5.25 0.43
CA PRO A 67 5.22 6.05 -0.71
C PRO A 67 6.63 5.71 -1.20
N LEU A 68 7.59 5.50 -0.28
CA LEU A 68 8.95 5.11 -0.64
C LEU A 68 9.02 3.70 -1.24
N VAL A 69 8.31 2.74 -0.66
CA VAL A 69 8.20 1.37 -1.19
C VAL A 69 7.67 1.40 -2.60
N ASN A 70 6.62 2.17 -2.88
CA ASN A 70 6.04 2.26 -4.22
C ASN A 70 7.03 2.86 -5.23
N VAL A 71 7.80 3.88 -4.84
CA VAL A 71 8.90 4.41 -5.66
C VAL A 71 9.96 3.34 -5.94
N PHE A 72 10.36 2.55 -4.94
CA PHE A 72 11.35 1.49 -5.13
C PHE A 72 10.82 0.36 -6.01
N ILE A 73 9.57 -0.05 -5.83
CA ILE A 73 8.87 -1.03 -6.66
C ILE A 73 8.85 -0.55 -8.12
N VAL A 74 8.28 0.63 -8.38
CA VAL A 74 8.13 1.15 -9.75
C VAL A 74 9.49 1.40 -10.36
N GLY A 75 10.46 1.93 -9.61
CA GLY A 75 11.83 2.12 -10.07
C GLY A 75 12.52 0.81 -10.46
N GLN A 76 12.26 -0.28 -9.73
CA GLN A 76 12.80 -1.60 -10.08
C GLN A 76 12.10 -2.20 -11.30
N LEU A 77 10.78 -2.06 -11.41
CA LEU A 77 10.01 -2.50 -12.58
C LEU A 77 10.46 -1.78 -13.86
N LEU A 78 10.69 -0.46 -13.77
CA LEU A 78 11.25 0.35 -14.84
C LEU A 78 12.68 -0.07 -15.21
N ALA A 79 13.48 -0.53 -14.24
CA ALA A 79 14.84 -1.00 -14.52
C ALA A 79 14.83 -2.31 -15.33
N TRP A 80 13.90 -3.22 -15.04
CA TRP A 80 13.75 -4.46 -15.81
C TRP A 80 13.06 -4.27 -17.16
N ARG A 81 12.28 -3.19 -17.34
CA ARG A 81 11.59 -2.85 -18.61
C ARG A 81 10.78 -4.00 -19.20
N ARG A 82 10.28 -4.85 -18.32
CA ARG A 82 9.55 -6.05 -18.70
C ARG A 82 8.16 -5.66 -19.12
N ARG A 83 7.68 -6.16 -20.27
CA ARG A 83 6.28 -6.03 -20.63
C ARG A 83 5.48 -7.13 -19.93
N PRO A 84 4.67 -6.80 -18.92
CA PRO A 84 3.88 -7.82 -18.24
C PRO A 84 2.79 -8.36 -19.15
N ARG A 85 2.41 -9.62 -18.92
CA ARG A 85 1.23 -10.22 -19.55
C ARG A 85 -0.02 -9.76 -18.82
N THR A 86 -1.15 -9.68 -19.52
CA THR A 86 -2.44 -9.34 -18.90
C THR A 86 -2.78 -10.24 -17.71
N ALA A 87 -2.47 -11.54 -17.80
CA ALA A 87 -2.70 -12.48 -16.70
C ALA A 87 -1.87 -12.17 -15.45
N GLU A 88 -0.66 -11.60 -15.59
CA GLU A 88 0.19 -11.24 -14.45
C GLU A 88 -0.37 -10.02 -13.71
N VAL A 89 -0.90 -9.04 -14.47
CA VAL A 89 -1.57 -7.87 -13.91
C VAL A 89 -2.91 -8.29 -13.29
N ALA A 90 -3.78 -8.93 -14.07
CA ALA A 90 -5.10 -9.35 -13.61
C ALA A 90 -5.03 -10.30 -12.40
N GLY A 91 -4.09 -11.24 -12.41
CA GLY A 91 -3.87 -12.15 -11.29
C GLY A 91 -3.51 -11.43 -9.99
N ALA A 92 -2.61 -10.43 -10.05
CA ALA A 92 -2.26 -9.63 -8.89
C ALA A 92 -3.44 -8.79 -8.38
N PHE A 93 -4.18 -8.14 -9.28
CA PHE A 93 -5.36 -7.34 -8.90
C PHE A 93 -6.49 -8.20 -8.31
N LEU A 94 -6.76 -9.38 -8.87
CA LEU A 94 -7.75 -10.31 -8.32
C LEU A 94 -7.33 -10.83 -6.94
N ALA A 95 -6.07 -11.25 -6.79
CA ALA A 95 -5.56 -11.71 -5.50
C ALA A 95 -5.61 -10.60 -4.45
N SER A 96 -5.24 -9.37 -4.80
CA SER A 96 -5.34 -8.22 -3.89
C SER A 96 -6.77 -7.88 -3.49
N ALA A 97 -7.75 -8.02 -4.40
CA ALA A 97 -9.15 -7.82 -4.08
C ALA A 97 -9.63 -8.86 -3.05
N LEU A 98 -9.29 -10.13 -3.24
CA LEU A 98 -9.61 -11.21 -2.30
C LEU A 98 -9.00 -10.95 -0.91
N ILE A 99 -7.72 -10.58 -0.86
CA ILE A 99 -7.04 -10.26 0.41
C ILE A 99 -7.71 -9.05 1.09
N THR A 100 -8.00 -7.99 0.34
CA THR A 100 -8.62 -6.78 0.88
C THR A 100 -9.99 -7.10 1.46
N VAL A 101 -10.85 -7.81 0.72
CA VAL A 101 -12.17 -8.23 1.20
C VAL A 101 -12.02 -9.11 2.44
N PHE A 102 -11.12 -10.09 2.41
CA PHE A 102 -10.87 -10.97 3.57
C PHE A 102 -10.48 -10.18 4.82
N LEU A 103 -9.53 -9.24 4.71
CA LEU A 103 -9.07 -8.44 5.84
C LEU A 103 -10.16 -7.52 6.39
N HIS A 104 -11.00 -6.93 5.54
CA HIS A 104 -12.13 -6.11 5.98
C HIS A 104 -13.21 -6.97 6.65
N LEU A 105 -13.55 -8.13 6.09
CA LEU A 105 -14.47 -9.06 6.73
C LEU A 105 -13.92 -9.57 8.07
N TYR A 106 -12.62 -9.82 8.16
CA TYR A 106 -11.95 -10.18 9.42
C TYR A 106 -12.04 -9.05 10.44
N GLN A 107 -11.79 -7.79 10.04
CA GLN A 107 -11.96 -6.61 10.88
C GLN A 107 -13.39 -6.54 11.45
N ALA A 108 -14.40 -6.72 10.59
CA ALA A 108 -15.82 -6.70 10.97
C ALA A 108 -16.19 -7.86 11.90
N ALA A 109 -15.76 -9.07 11.59
CA ALA A 109 -16.08 -10.27 12.35
C ALA A 109 -15.49 -10.24 13.77
N ASN A 110 -14.35 -9.57 13.97
CA ASN A 110 -13.68 -9.45 15.26
C ASN A 110 -13.98 -8.11 15.98
N ALA A 111 -14.93 -7.32 15.46
CA ALA A 111 -15.29 -6.01 16.01
C ALA A 111 -14.07 -5.11 16.28
N LEU A 112 -13.11 -5.09 15.35
CA LEU A 112 -11.94 -4.21 15.41
C LEU A 112 -12.36 -2.79 15.01
N LEU A 113 -13.10 -2.14 15.91
CA LEU A 113 -13.74 -0.86 15.68
C LEU A 113 -12.74 0.29 15.69
N ASN A 114 -12.94 1.23 14.77
CA ASN A 114 -12.22 2.49 14.70
C ASN A 114 -13.07 3.49 13.88
N TRP A 115 -12.53 4.66 13.60
CA TRP A 115 -13.22 5.70 12.83
C TRP A 115 -13.53 5.30 11.36
N THR A 116 -12.89 4.26 10.83
CA THR A 116 -13.18 3.73 9.49
C THR A 116 -14.31 2.70 9.49
N MET A 117 -14.59 2.07 10.65
CA MET A 117 -15.69 1.13 10.87
C MET A 117 -16.19 1.23 12.32
N MET A 118 -17.22 2.06 12.52
CA MET A 118 -17.75 2.36 13.86
C MET A 118 -18.67 1.27 14.43
N GLN A 119 -19.22 0.44 13.54
CA GLN A 119 -20.05 -0.73 13.88
C GLN A 119 -19.65 -1.90 12.96
N PRO A 120 -19.75 -3.16 13.41
CA PRO A 120 -19.44 -4.31 12.55
C PRO A 120 -20.19 -4.24 11.22
N TYR A 121 -19.48 -4.50 10.12
CA TYR A 121 -20.00 -4.47 8.74
C TYR A 121 -20.52 -3.10 8.26
N ARG A 122 -20.18 -2.01 8.96
CA ARG A 122 -20.57 -0.63 8.60
C ARG A 122 -19.34 0.26 8.53
N TRP A 123 -18.73 0.31 7.35
CA TRP A 123 -17.63 1.20 7.05
C TRP A 123 -18.12 2.61 6.75
N THR A 124 -17.34 3.61 7.16
CA THR A 124 -17.57 5.01 6.81
C THR A 124 -17.08 5.27 5.38
N GLY A 125 -17.37 6.45 4.82
CA GLY A 125 -16.82 6.85 3.52
C GLY A 125 -15.29 6.79 3.50
N ILE A 126 -14.66 7.16 4.60
CA ILE A 126 -13.21 7.05 4.81
C ILE A 126 -12.75 5.58 4.87
N GLY A 127 -13.56 4.68 5.45
CA GLY A 127 -13.26 3.25 5.42
C GLY A 127 -13.30 2.64 4.02
N TYR A 128 -14.24 3.06 3.17
CA TYR A 128 -14.26 2.62 1.77
C TYR A 128 -13.10 3.19 0.96
N GLU A 129 -12.71 4.44 1.20
CA GLU A 129 -11.52 5.05 0.59
C GLU A 129 -10.26 4.26 0.97
N HIS A 130 -10.07 3.99 2.27
CA HIS A 130 -8.96 3.18 2.76
C HIS A 130 -8.95 1.77 2.16
N ALA A 131 -10.13 1.14 2.03
CA ALA A 131 -10.23 -0.18 1.41
C ALA A 131 -9.75 -0.18 -0.05
N LEU A 132 -10.11 0.85 -0.82
CA LEU A 132 -9.67 1.01 -2.20
C LEU A 132 -8.17 1.29 -2.29
N PHE A 133 -7.64 2.13 -1.39
CA PHE A 133 -6.21 2.36 -1.28
C PHE A 133 -5.45 1.05 -1.00
N MET A 134 -5.86 0.31 0.04
CA MET A 134 -5.23 -0.97 0.39
C MET A 134 -5.32 -2.01 -0.73
N TRP A 135 -6.43 -2.04 -1.47
CA TRP A 135 -6.55 -2.89 -2.65
C TRP A 135 -5.48 -2.56 -3.71
N ALA A 136 -5.29 -1.29 -4.03
CA ALA A 136 -4.28 -0.85 -4.98
C ALA A 136 -2.85 -1.16 -4.49
N GLU A 137 -2.56 -0.88 -3.22
CA GLU A 137 -1.25 -1.13 -2.60
C GLU A 137 -0.90 -2.62 -2.58
N ILE A 138 -1.80 -3.47 -2.10
CA ILE A 138 -1.60 -4.93 -2.11
C ILE A 138 -1.45 -5.42 -3.55
N GLY A 139 -2.23 -4.88 -4.49
CA GLY A 139 -2.12 -5.21 -5.91
C GLY A 139 -0.74 -4.92 -6.48
N LEU A 140 -0.19 -3.74 -6.20
CA LEU A 140 1.15 -3.34 -6.63
C LEU A 140 2.24 -4.23 -6.02
N VAL A 141 2.14 -4.51 -4.72
CA VAL A 141 3.09 -5.37 -4.00
C VAL A 141 3.07 -6.81 -4.55
N LEU A 142 1.88 -7.39 -4.73
CA LEU A 142 1.74 -8.74 -5.30
C LEU A 142 2.25 -8.81 -6.74
N PHE A 143 1.91 -7.80 -7.55
CA PHE A 143 2.41 -7.71 -8.92
C PHE A 143 3.94 -7.68 -8.92
N PHE A 144 4.54 -6.82 -8.11
CA PHE A 144 5.99 -6.69 -7.98
C PHE A 144 6.66 -8.01 -7.58
N TRP A 145 6.21 -8.66 -6.52
CA TRP A 145 6.80 -9.94 -6.09
C TRP A 145 6.59 -11.05 -7.13
N GLY A 146 5.47 -11.04 -7.87
CA GLY A 146 5.29 -11.90 -9.04
C GLY A 146 6.33 -11.64 -10.13
N GLN A 147 6.66 -10.37 -10.42
CA GLN A 147 7.75 -10.04 -11.35
C GLN A 147 9.12 -10.48 -10.81
N VAL A 148 9.39 -10.28 -9.52
CA VAL A 148 10.62 -10.74 -8.85
C VAL A 148 10.80 -12.25 -9.02
N ALA A 149 9.76 -13.04 -8.74
CA ALA A 149 9.81 -14.50 -8.86
C ALA A 149 10.14 -14.96 -10.30
N LEU A 150 9.52 -14.31 -11.30
CA LEU A 150 9.77 -14.63 -12.71
C LEU A 150 11.17 -14.20 -13.16
N VAL A 151 11.64 -13.01 -12.75
CA VAL A 151 12.99 -12.52 -13.06
C VAL A 151 14.05 -13.38 -12.36
N ALA A 152 13.80 -13.82 -11.12
CA ALA A 152 14.70 -14.72 -10.41
C ALA A 152 14.87 -16.05 -11.15
N LYS A 153 13.79 -16.57 -11.76
CA LYS A 153 13.82 -17.80 -12.55
C LYS A 153 14.64 -17.67 -13.84
N GLU A 154 14.53 -16.55 -14.56
CA GLU A 154 15.21 -16.36 -15.85
C GLU A 154 16.64 -15.79 -15.68
N THR A 155 16.84 -14.87 -14.73
CA THR A 155 18.11 -14.16 -14.50
C THR A 155 18.32 -13.89 -13.00
N PRO A 156 18.77 -14.87 -12.21
CA PRO A 156 18.85 -14.77 -10.74
C PRO A 156 19.65 -13.58 -10.22
N ARG A 157 20.73 -13.17 -10.91
CA ARG A 157 21.54 -12.03 -10.47
C ARG A 157 20.80 -10.68 -10.60
N ALA A 158 19.78 -10.59 -11.45
CA ALA A 158 19.04 -9.35 -11.69
C ALA A 158 18.12 -8.95 -10.52
N ILE A 159 17.88 -9.86 -9.56
CA ILE A 159 17.15 -9.56 -8.31
C ILE A 159 18.07 -9.08 -7.18
N LEU A 160 19.39 -9.09 -7.38
CA LEU A 160 20.34 -8.51 -6.42
C LEU A 160 20.37 -6.99 -6.61
N SER A 161 19.35 -6.32 -6.08
CA SER A 161 19.16 -4.87 -6.20
C SER A 161 18.85 -4.24 -4.85
N HIS A 162 19.51 -3.12 -4.55
CA HIS A 162 19.23 -2.30 -3.37
C HIS A 162 17.76 -1.89 -3.28
N ARG A 163 17.07 -1.68 -4.41
CA ARG A 163 15.64 -1.34 -4.41
C ARG A 163 14.79 -2.47 -3.84
N ILE A 164 15.09 -3.72 -4.20
CA ILE A 164 14.36 -4.89 -3.71
C ILE A 164 14.63 -5.10 -2.22
N LEU A 165 15.88 -4.91 -1.80
CA LEU A 165 16.23 -4.93 -0.38
C LEU A 165 15.46 -3.85 0.40
N LEU A 166 15.41 -2.63 -0.11
CA LEU A 166 14.68 -1.53 0.53
C LEU A 166 13.17 -1.79 0.58
N VAL A 167 12.57 -2.37 -0.46
CA VAL A 167 11.16 -2.82 -0.42
C VAL A 167 10.94 -3.82 0.72
N ALA A 168 11.82 -4.82 0.86
CA ALA A 168 11.72 -5.80 1.94
C ALA A 168 11.90 -5.16 3.32
N LEU A 169 12.91 -4.30 3.50
CA LEU A 169 13.19 -3.65 4.78
C LEU A 169 12.07 -2.69 5.19
N CYS A 170 11.56 -1.87 4.28
CA CYS A 170 10.44 -0.98 4.54
C CYS A 170 9.16 -1.77 4.84
N GLY A 171 8.91 -2.88 4.13
CA GLY A 171 7.77 -3.76 4.42
C GLY A 171 7.86 -4.39 5.82
N LEU A 172 9.03 -4.88 6.22
CA LEU A 172 9.27 -5.40 7.57
C LEU A 172 9.12 -4.32 8.64
N ALA A 173 9.64 -3.12 8.38
CA ALA A 173 9.48 -1.97 9.28
C ALA A 173 8.00 -1.59 9.43
N PHE A 174 7.25 -1.56 8.34
CA PHE A 174 5.81 -1.28 8.36
C PHE A 174 5.03 -2.33 9.14
N LEU A 175 5.25 -3.62 8.87
CA LEU A 175 4.62 -4.71 9.61
C LEU A 175 4.90 -4.63 11.11
N ARG A 176 6.14 -4.31 11.49
CA ARG A 176 6.51 -4.09 12.90
C ARG A 176 5.70 -2.95 13.52
N LEU A 177 5.55 -1.82 12.82
CA LEU A 177 4.77 -0.69 13.31
C LEU A 177 3.29 -1.06 13.48
N VAL A 178 2.72 -1.77 12.51
CA VAL A 178 1.33 -2.25 12.58
C VAL A 178 1.15 -3.15 13.80
N PHE A 179 1.95 -4.20 13.95
CA PHE A 179 1.82 -5.10 15.10
C PHE A 179 1.98 -4.37 16.44
N THR A 180 2.90 -3.41 16.52
CA THR A 180 3.09 -2.59 17.72
C THR A 180 1.84 -1.76 18.04
N ASP A 181 1.21 -1.13 17.03
CA ASP A 181 0.01 -0.31 17.20
C ASP A 181 -1.23 -1.11 17.64
N TYR A 182 -1.25 -2.41 17.32
CA TYR A 182 -2.29 -3.37 17.70
C TYR A 182 -1.93 -4.23 18.94
N GLY A 183 -0.77 -4.01 19.56
CA GLY A 183 -0.36 -4.68 20.80
C GLY A 183 0.09 -6.13 20.64
N TYR A 184 0.44 -6.56 19.43
CA TYR A 184 1.05 -7.86 19.17
C TYR A 184 2.58 -7.72 19.28
N PHE A 185 3.19 -8.44 20.24
CA PHE A 185 4.65 -8.46 20.48
C PHE A 185 5.26 -9.80 20.08
#